data_AF-A0A6I1KD55-F1
#
_entry.id   AF-A0A6I1KD55-F1
#
_cell.length_a   1.000
_cell.length_b   1.000
_cell.length_c   1.000
_cell.angle_alpha   90.00
_cell.angle_beta   90.00
_cell.angle_gamma   90.00
#
_symmetry.space_group_name_H-M   'P 1'
#
loop_
_entity.id
_entity.type
_entity.pdbx_description
1 polymer ?
#
loop_
_entity_poly.entity_id
_entity_poly.type
_entity_poly.pdbx_seq_one_letter_code
_entity_poly.pdbx_strand_id
1 'polypeptide(L)'
;MSANQERLPEVAALRGVPQPEEYHAEGDAYTHTMLALAAVDDDADCRVFWGTLLHDVGKAVKTAFIHGRWRSYGHGEAGGAMIPEIMGRLGLAELSSDVAWLVRNHLFHFSWNLHPGDRLTRNHHRFMEHPLFPLLLQVCAADAAGSLGKSDKGEKIRMIAELYADESRE
;
A
#
# COMPACT_ATOMS: atom_id res chain seq x y z
N MET A 1 14.10 -14.61 19.87
CA MET A 1 13.42 -13.68 18.95
C MET A 1 14.41 -13.36 17.85
N SER A 2 14.03 -13.42 16.57
CA SER A 2 14.99 -13.22 15.47
C SER A 2 15.37 -11.74 15.37
N ALA A 3 16.62 -11.41 15.03
CA ALA A 3 17.14 -10.04 14.90
C ALA A 3 16.28 -9.07 14.05
N ASN A 4 15.48 -9.60 13.10
CA ASN A 4 14.55 -8.79 12.30
C ASN A 4 13.35 -8.23 13.10
N GLN A 5 12.92 -8.89 14.19
CA GLN A 5 11.81 -8.40 15.03
C GLN A 5 12.21 -7.18 15.85
N GLU A 6 13.51 -6.99 16.11
CA GLU A 6 14.01 -5.85 16.91
C GLU A 6 14.10 -4.55 16.09
N ARG A 7 14.23 -4.64 14.75
CA ARG A 7 14.39 -3.46 13.89
C ARG A 7 13.07 -2.92 13.32
N LEU A 8 12.13 -3.82 13.03
CA LEU A 8 10.81 -3.50 12.46
C LEU A 8 9.68 -4.13 13.31
N PRO A 9 9.53 -3.73 14.58
CA PRO A 9 8.45 -4.22 15.43
C PRO A 9 7.05 -3.95 14.84
N GLU A 10 6.88 -2.89 14.06
CA GLU A 10 5.61 -2.53 13.42
C GLU A 10 5.20 -3.52 12.34
N VAL A 11 6.15 -4.04 11.57
CA VAL A 11 5.88 -5.13 10.61
C VAL A 11 5.62 -6.44 11.35
N ALA A 12 6.37 -6.73 12.41
CA ALA A 12 6.14 -7.93 13.22
C ALA A 12 4.76 -7.91 13.90
N ALA A 13 4.24 -6.73 14.25
CA ALA A 13 2.92 -6.54 14.83
C ALA A 13 1.76 -6.86 13.88
N LEU A 14 2.03 -7.05 12.58
CA LEU A 14 1.03 -7.51 11.61
C LEU A 14 0.73 -9.02 11.72
N ARG A 15 1.56 -9.78 12.45
CA ARG A 15 1.33 -11.22 12.64
C ARG A 15 0.06 -11.46 13.43
N GLY A 16 -0.81 -12.31 12.89
CA GLY A 16 -2.12 -12.59 13.45
C GLY A 16 -3.14 -11.47 13.31
N VAL A 17 -2.80 -10.34 12.67
CA VAL A 17 -3.79 -9.28 12.38
C VAL A 17 -4.75 -9.81 11.33
N PRO A 18 -6.03 -10.02 11.69
CA PRO A 18 -6.98 -10.70 10.82
C PRO A 18 -7.41 -9.82 9.66
N GLN A 19 -7.70 -10.45 8.52
CA GLN A 19 -8.22 -9.80 7.33
C GLN A 19 -9.49 -10.50 6.84
N PRO A 20 -10.33 -9.84 6.04
CA PRO A 20 -11.48 -10.51 5.42
C PRO A 20 -11.04 -11.62 4.45
N GLU A 21 -11.28 -12.87 4.81
CA GLU A 21 -10.86 -14.07 4.07
C GLU A 21 -11.30 -14.08 2.59
N GLU A 22 -12.47 -13.52 2.28
CA GLU A 22 -12.96 -13.37 0.90
C GLU A 22 -11.95 -12.69 -0.03
N TYR A 23 -11.23 -11.69 0.48
CA TYR A 23 -10.26 -10.88 -0.26
C TYR A 23 -8.81 -11.27 0.06
N HIS A 24 -8.61 -11.87 1.23
CA HIS A 24 -7.30 -12.23 1.77
C HIS A 24 -7.24 -13.71 2.13
N ALA A 25 -7.31 -14.56 1.10
CA ALA A 25 -7.21 -16.01 1.26
C ALA A 25 -5.80 -16.45 1.75
N GLU A 26 -4.80 -15.58 1.62
CA GLU A 26 -3.45 -15.75 2.16
C GLU A 26 -3.38 -15.71 3.69
N GLY A 27 -4.41 -15.20 4.37
CA GLY A 27 -4.47 -15.13 5.83
C GLY A 27 -4.19 -13.73 6.39
N ASP A 28 -3.22 -13.64 7.31
CA ASP A 28 -2.99 -12.44 8.10
C ASP A 28 -2.27 -11.31 7.34
N ALA A 29 -2.30 -10.11 7.91
CA ALA A 29 -1.69 -8.93 7.28
C ALA A 29 -0.16 -9.07 7.09
N TYR A 30 0.52 -9.81 7.97
CA TYR A 30 1.95 -10.07 7.81
C TYR A 30 2.24 -10.92 6.58
N THR A 31 1.51 -12.04 6.41
CA THR A 31 1.65 -12.95 5.27
C THR A 31 1.36 -12.20 3.97
N HIS A 32 0.29 -11.40 3.96
CA HIS A 32 -0.03 -10.52 2.85
C HIS A 32 1.10 -9.54 2.50
N THR A 33 1.66 -8.86 3.51
CA THR A 33 2.77 -7.91 3.29
C THR A 33 4.00 -8.61 2.70
N MET A 34 4.33 -9.83 3.15
CA MET A 34 5.48 -10.57 2.61
C MET A 34 5.23 -11.03 1.16
N LEU A 35 4.00 -11.42 0.81
CA LEU A 35 3.63 -11.76 -0.56
C LEU A 35 3.68 -10.55 -1.48
N ALA A 36 3.17 -9.40 -1.03
CA ALA A 36 3.25 -8.15 -1.76
C ALA A 36 4.71 -7.74 -2.00
N LEU A 37 5.56 -7.85 -0.98
CA LEU A 37 6.98 -7.54 -1.10
C LEU A 37 7.71 -8.44 -2.11
N ALA A 38 7.34 -9.72 -2.18
CA ALA A 38 7.91 -10.67 -3.14
C ALA A 38 7.52 -10.36 -4.60
N ALA A 39 6.52 -9.50 -4.83
CA ALA A 39 6.12 -9.03 -6.15
C ALA A 39 6.78 -7.70 -6.55
N VAL A 40 7.63 -7.11 -5.69
CA VAL A 40 8.41 -5.92 -6.04
C VAL A 40 9.62 -6.35 -6.87
N ASP A 41 9.84 -5.68 -8.00
CA ASP A 41 10.99 -5.95 -8.88
C ASP A 41 12.33 -5.63 -8.18
N ASP A 42 13.35 -6.43 -8.45
CA ASP A 42 14.68 -6.28 -7.83
C ASP A 42 15.38 -4.95 -8.16
N ASP A 43 15.05 -4.34 -9.31
CA ASP A 43 15.57 -3.05 -9.78
C ASP A 43 14.64 -1.87 -9.49
N ALA A 44 13.54 -2.09 -8.74
CA ALA A 44 12.64 -1.03 -8.34
C ALA A 44 13.33 0.01 -7.44
N ASP A 45 12.80 1.24 -7.48
CA ASP A 45 13.22 2.30 -6.56
C ASP A 45 13.04 1.84 -5.10
N CYS A 46 14.02 2.10 -4.23
CA CYS A 46 13.98 1.64 -2.84
C CYS A 46 12.76 2.17 -2.06
N ARG A 47 12.18 3.30 -2.49
CA ARG A 47 10.93 3.83 -1.91
C ARG A 47 9.73 2.93 -2.19
N VAL A 48 9.73 2.18 -3.30
CA VAL A 48 8.70 1.16 -3.60
C VAL A 48 8.85 -0.01 -2.64
N PHE A 49 10.07 -0.52 -2.43
CA PHE A 49 10.33 -1.55 -1.43
C PHE A 49 9.82 -1.15 -0.04
N TRP A 50 10.19 0.04 0.44
CA TRP A 50 9.78 0.53 1.76
C TRP A 50 8.29 0.86 1.83
N GLY A 51 7.72 1.44 0.76
CA GLY A 51 6.30 1.69 0.63
C GLY A 51 5.49 0.41 0.74
N THR A 52 5.87 -0.65 0.01
CA THR A 52 5.21 -1.95 0.03
C THR A 52 5.40 -2.67 1.37
N LEU A 53 6.61 -2.70 1.93
CA LEU A 53 6.85 -3.34 3.23
C LEU A 53 6.05 -2.70 4.36
N LEU A 54 5.77 -1.39 4.26
CA LEU A 54 5.14 -0.62 5.33
C LEU A 54 3.70 -0.20 5.04
N HIS A 55 3.14 -0.48 3.87
CA HIS A 55 1.82 0.02 3.45
C HIS A 55 0.72 -0.27 4.48
N ASP A 56 0.80 -1.43 5.11
CA ASP A 56 -0.23 -1.97 5.98
C ASP A 56 0.07 -1.87 7.47
N VAL A 57 1.20 -1.29 7.92
CA VAL A 57 1.59 -1.29 9.35
C VAL A 57 0.54 -0.65 10.26
N GLY A 58 -0.25 0.30 9.73
CA GLY A 58 -1.37 0.88 10.45
C GLY A 58 -2.48 -0.12 10.80
N LYS A 59 -2.59 -1.27 10.12
CA LYS A 59 -3.58 -2.30 10.44
C LYS A 59 -3.39 -2.86 11.84
N ALA A 60 -2.16 -2.92 12.36
CA ALA A 60 -1.89 -3.41 13.72
C ALA A 60 -2.64 -2.63 14.80
N VAL A 61 -2.85 -1.32 14.60
CA VAL A 61 -3.54 -0.45 15.57
C VAL A 61 -4.95 -0.05 15.15
N LYS A 62 -5.32 -0.28 13.89
CA LYS A 62 -6.63 0.11 13.33
C LYS A 62 -7.60 -1.04 13.08
N THR A 63 -7.14 -2.29 13.12
CA THR A 63 -8.00 -3.44 12.82
C THR A 63 -8.93 -3.73 13.99
N ALA A 64 -10.23 -3.80 13.70
CA ALA A 64 -11.27 -4.11 14.66
C ALA A 64 -12.39 -4.93 14.00
N PHE A 65 -13.10 -5.72 14.81
CA PHE A 65 -14.28 -6.45 14.35
C PHE A 65 -15.50 -5.54 14.44
N ILE A 66 -16.04 -5.12 13.29
CA ILE A 66 -17.10 -4.11 13.19
C ILE A 66 -18.20 -4.65 12.28
N HIS A 67 -19.44 -4.68 12.78
CA HIS A 67 -20.62 -5.14 12.03
C HIS A 67 -20.43 -6.50 11.36
N GLY A 68 -19.87 -7.47 12.09
CA GLY A 68 -19.70 -8.85 11.61
C GLY A 68 -18.52 -9.08 10.68
N ARG A 69 -17.64 -8.09 10.48
CA ARG A 69 -16.47 -8.22 9.60
C ARG A 69 -15.24 -7.50 10.18
N TRP A 70 -14.05 -8.05 9.92
CA TRP A 70 -12.79 -7.36 10.21
C TRP A 70 -12.63 -6.12 9.30
N ARG A 71 -12.32 -4.97 9.91
CA ARG A 71 -12.15 -3.69 9.23
C ARG A 71 -10.93 -2.98 9.78
N SER A 72 -10.18 -2.30 8.91
CA SER A 72 -8.99 -1.53 9.28
C SER A 72 -9.16 -0.08 8.81
N TYR A 73 -10.20 0.61 9.27
CA TYR A 73 -10.51 1.97 8.82
C TYR A 73 -9.41 2.96 9.19
N GLY A 74 -8.97 3.76 8.21
CA GLY A 74 -7.92 4.76 8.39
C GLY A 74 -6.51 4.19 8.62
N HIS A 75 -6.26 2.92 8.27
CA HIS A 75 -4.93 2.31 8.45
C HIS A 75 -3.84 2.97 7.60
N GLY A 76 -4.16 3.45 6.39
CA GLY A 76 -3.19 4.20 5.57
C GLY A 76 -2.70 5.47 6.28
N GLU A 77 -3.61 6.27 6.85
CA GLU A 77 -3.24 7.49 7.59
C GLU A 77 -2.44 7.16 8.86
N ALA A 78 -2.92 6.16 9.63
CA ALA A 78 -2.23 5.72 10.84
C ALA A 78 -0.82 5.20 10.52
N GLY A 79 -0.67 4.37 9.49
CA GLY A 79 0.62 3.84 9.04
C GLY A 79 1.56 4.95 8.58
N GLY A 80 1.05 5.89 7.77
CA GLY A 80 1.81 7.05 7.30
C GLY A 80 2.34 7.94 8.43
N ALA A 81 1.58 8.06 9.52
CA ALA A 81 2.02 8.79 10.72
C ALA A 81 3.14 8.07 11.51
N MET A 82 3.28 6.74 11.34
CA MET A 82 4.33 5.95 11.99
C MET A 82 5.67 6.02 11.25
N ILE A 83 5.66 6.31 9.95
CA ILE A 83 6.85 6.25 9.08
C ILE A 83 8.03 7.12 9.56
N PRO A 84 7.85 8.37 10.04
CA PRO A 84 8.98 9.18 10.47
C PRO A 84 9.80 8.57 11.60
N GLU A 85 9.14 7.93 12.56
CA GLU A 85 9.81 7.25 13.66
C GLU A 85 10.52 5.99 13.18
N ILE A 86 9.84 5.17 12.35
CA ILE A 86 10.40 3.94 11.77
C ILE A 86 11.66 4.26 10.98
N MET A 87 11.58 5.20 10.03
CA MET A 87 12.70 5.57 9.17
C MET A 87 13.84 6.22 9.94
N GLY A 88 13.52 7.06 10.93
CA GLY A 88 14.53 7.64 11.82
C GLY A 88 15.30 6.56 12.59
N ARG A 89 14.60 5.56 13.14
CA ARG A 89 15.23 4.44 13.85
C ARG A 89 16.11 3.57 12.95
N LEU A 90 15.78 3.49 11.67
CA LEU A 90 16.57 2.75 10.67
C LEU A 90 17.73 3.56 10.07
N GLY A 91 17.83 4.86 10.39
CA GLY A 91 18.83 5.75 9.79
C GLY A 91 18.53 6.14 8.33
N LEU A 92 17.25 6.08 7.93
CA LEU A 92 16.76 6.37 6.57
C LEU A 92 15.81 7.57 6.56
N ALA A 93 16.09 8.56 7.41
CA ALA A 93 15.22 9.71 7.64
C ALA A 93 14.94 10.52 6.35
N GLU A 94 15.86 10.49 5.38
CA GLU A 94 15.72 11.11 4.07
C GLU A 94 14.60 10.52 3.22
N LEU A 95 14.24 9.24 3.42
CA LEU A 95 13.15 8.57 2.71
C LEU A 95 11.78 8.79 3.38
N SER A 96 11.77 9.31 4.61
CA SER A 96 10.60 9.37 5.48
C SER A 96 9.39 10.04 4.82
N SER A 97 9.58 11.23 4.23
CA SER A 97 8.48 11.98 3.61
C SER A 97 7.86 11.22 2.45
N ASP A 98 8.70 10.65 1.59
CA ASP A 98 8.24 9.93 0.40
C ASP A 98 7.51 8.65 0.78
N VAL A 99 8.10 7.84 1.65
CA VAL A 99 7.48 6.58 2.10
C VAL A 99 6.20 6.86 2.89
N ALA A 100 6.17 7.91 3.72
CA ALA A 100 4.95 8.31 4.43
C ALA A 100 3.84 8.68 3.44
N TRP A 101 4.16 9.37 2.35
CA TRP A 101 3.18 9.69 1.31
C TRP A 101 2.68 8.43 0.61
N LEU A 102 3.56 7.51 0.22
CA LEU A 102 3.18 6.24 -0.40
C LEU A 102 2.25 5.42 0.50
N VAL A 103 2.61 5.27 1.78
CA VAL A 103 1.83 4.51 2.77
C VAL A 103 0.47 5.16 3.04
N ARG A 104 0.37 6.50 3.12
CA ARG A 104 -0.94 7.15 3.30
C ARG A 104 -1.88 6.90 2.11
N ASN A 105 -1.32 6.83 0.91
CA ASN A 105 -2.09 6.89 -0.32
C ASN A 105 -2.27 5.53 -1.03
N HIS A 106 -1.73 4.42 -0.52
CA HIS A 106 -1.81 3.11 -1.19
C HIS A 106 -3.26 2.61 -1.46
N LEU A 107 -4.26 3.17 -0.76
CA LEU A 107 -5.68 2.87 -0.95
C LEU A 107 -6.40 3.83 -1.93
N PHE A 108 -5.69 4.76 -2.58
CA PHE A 108 -6.33 5.82 -3.39
C PHE A 108 -7.33 5.26 -4.42
N HIS A 109 -6.97 4.13 -5.03
CA HIS A 109 -7.76 3.45 -6.06
C HIS A 109 -9.13 2.97 -5.55
N PHE A 110 -9.33 2.73 -4.25
CA PHE A 110 -10.65 2.40 -3.70
C PHE A 110 -11.62 3.57 -3.74
N SER A 111 -11.11 4.81 -3.75
CA SER A 111 -11.93 6.02 -3.83
C SER A 111 -12.25 6.43 -5.27
N TRP A 112 -11.61 5.81 -6.25
CA TRP A 112 -11.76 6.13 -7.66
C TRP A 112 -12.73 5.13 -8.31
N ASN A 113 -13.99 5.51 -8.39
CA ASN A 113 -15.05 4.71 -9.03
C ASN A 113 -15.00 4.87 -10.56
N LEU A 114 -13.85 4.56 -11.15
CA LEU A 114 -13.59 4.64 -12.60
C LEU A 114 -13.94 3.33 -13.30
N HIS A 115 -14.45 3.45 -14.53
CA HIS A 115 -14.77 2.36 -15.45
C HIS A 115 -14.03 2.60 -16.78
N PRO A 116 -13.87 1.55 -17.63
CA PRO A 116 -13.29 1.71 -18.96
C PRO A 116 -14.02 2.79 -19.77
N GLY A 117 -13.27 3.78 -20.26
CA GLY A 117 -13.80 4.92 -21.03
C GLY A 117 -14.21 6.14 -20.19
N ASP A 118 -14.13 6.07 -18.86
CA ASP A 118 -14.37 7.23 -18.01
C ASP A 118 -13.28 8.29 -18.20
N ARG A 119 -13.68 9.57 -18.08
CA ARG A 119 -12.74 10.70 -18.09
C ARG A 119 -12.25 10.98 -16.68
N LEU A 120 -10.97 11.27 -16.55
CA LEU A 120 -10.39 11.71 -15.29
C LEU A 120 -10.97 13.07 -14.87
N THR A 121 -11.15 13.24 -13.56
CA THR A 121 -11.57 14.52 -12.98
C THR A 121 -10.34 15.41 -12.78
N ARG A 122 -10.54 16.73 -12.64
CA ARG A 122 -9.46 17.66 -12.29
C ARG A 122 -8.70 17.25 -11.02
N ASN A 123 -9.39 16.64 -10.05
CA ASN A 123 -8.75 16.16 -8.83
C ASN A 123 -7.91 14.90 -9.09
N HIS A 124 -8.33 14.01 -9.98
CA HIS A 124 -7.51 12.87 -10.40
C HIS A 124 -6.23 13.36 -11.08
N HIS A 125 -6.32 14.27 -12.05
CA HIS A 125 -5.13 14.83 -12.70
C HIS A 125 -4.16 15.46 -11.68
N ARG A 126 -4.67 16.32 -10.79
CA ARG A 126 -3.84 16.93 -9.73
C ARG A 126 -3.17 15.89 -8.83
N PHE A 127 -3.85 14.78 -8.54
CA PHE A 127 -3.27 13.71 -7.73
C PHE A 127 -2.16 12.97 -8.50
N MET A 128 -2.37 12.71 -9.79
CA MET A 128 -1.41 12.07 -10.69
C MET A 128 -0.16 12.92 -10.95
N GLU A 129 -0.28 14.25 -10.87
CA GLU A 129 0.85 15.20 -10.99
C GLU A 129 1.87 15.07 -9.84
N HIS A 130 1.54 14.37 -8.75
CA HIS A 130 2.48 14.17 -7.66
C HIS A 130 3.70 13.36 -8.14
N PRO A 131 4.96 13.80 -7.88
CA PRO A 131 6.16 13.12 -8.39
C PRO A 131 6.30 11.65 -7.99
N LEU A 132 5.67 11.25 -6.87
CA LEU A 132 5.68 9.88 -6.36
C LEU A 132 4.54 9.01 -6.92
N PHE A 133 3.64 9.55 -7.74
CA PHE A 133 2.52 8.80 -8.28
C PHE A 133 2.95 7.54 -9.08
N PRO A 134 4.00 7.57 -9.92
CA PRO A 134 4.51 6.35 -10.56
C PRO A 134 4.96 5.28 -9.56
N LEU A 135 5.58 5.68 -8.45
CA LEU A 135 6.01 4.75 -7.40
C LEU A 135 4.81 4.22 -6.61
N LEU A 136 3.77 5.05 -6.40
CA LEU A 136 2.52 4.62 -5.78
C LEU A 136 1.81 3.54 -6.60
N LEU A 137 1.79 3.67 -7.93
CA LEU A 137 1.25 2.64 -8.82
C LEU A 137 1.99 1.31 -8.65
N GLN A 138 3.33 1.34 -8.49
CA GLN A 138 4.11 0.13 -8.24
C GLN A 138 3.81 -0.49 -6.86
N VAL A 139 3.70 0.33 -5.81
CA VAL A 139 3.30 -0.14 -4.47
C VAL A 139 1.91 -0.80 -4.51
N CYS A 140 0.94 -0.14 -5.16
CA CYS A 140 -0.40 -0.69 -5.31
C CYS A 140 -0.40 -1.98 -6.16
N ALA A 141 0.40 -2.05 -7.21
CA ALA A 141 0.51 -3.25 -8.04
C ALA A 141 1.11 -4.44 -7.25
N ALA A 142 2.12 -4.18 -6.42
CA ALA A 142 2.70 -5.18 -5.52
C ALA A 142 1.68 -5.66 -4.47
N ASP A 143 0.96 -4.73 -3.82
CA ASP A 143 -0.17 -5.04 -2.93
C ASP A 143 -1.21 -5.91 -3.68
N ALA A 144 -1.59 -5.54 -4.91
CA ALA A 144 -2.51 -6.30 -5.74
C ALA A 144 -2.06 -7.74 -5.98
N ALA A 145 -0.80 -7.94 -6.34
CA ALA A 145 -0.21 -9.25 -6.55
C ALA A 145 -0.14 -10.10 -5.27
N GLY A 146 -0.03 -9.46 -4.10
CA GLY A 146 0.01 -10.12 -2.79
C GLY A 146 -1.34 -10.59 -2.26
N SER A 147 -2.47 -10.24 -2.89
CA SER A 147 -3.80 -10.74 -2.47
C SER A 147 -4.25 -11.93 -3.28
N LEU A 148 -4.53 -13.03 -2.60
CA LEU A 148 -4.90 -14.30 -3.22
C LEU A 148 -6.42 -14.57 -3.21
N GLY A 149 -7.21 -13.66 -2.65
CA GLY A 149 -8.68 -13.74 -2.65
C GLY A 149 -9.33 -13.12 -3.89
N LYS A 150 -10.66 -12.95 -3.83
CA LYS A 150 -11.43 -12.28 -4.88
C LYS A 150 -11.19 -10.78 -4.82
N SER A 151 -10.36 -10.23 -5.70
CA SER A 151 -10.08 -8.80 -5.74
C SER A 151 -10.01 -8.28 -7.17
N ASP A 152 -10.64 -7.13 -7.42
CA ASP A 152 -10.54 -6.38 -8.69
C ASP A 152 -9.45 -5.29 -8.65
N LYS A 153 -8.70 -5.19 -7.54
CA LYS A 153 -7.73 -4.10 -7.34
C LYS A 153 -6.66 -4.07 -8.43
N GLY A 154 -6.14 -5.23 -8.84
CA GLY A 154 -5.10 -5.31 -9.87
C GLY A 154 -5.59 -4.82 -11.24
N GLU A 155 -6.84 -5.09 -11.60
CA GLU A 155 -7.45 -4.59 -12.83
C GLU A 155 -7.64 -3.07 -12.79
N LYS A 156 -8.15 -2.54 -11.67
CA LYS A 156 -8.29 -1.09 -11.46
C LYS A 156 -6.96 -0.36 -11.51
N ILE A 157 -5.93 -0.88 -10.84
CA ILE A 157 -4.59 -0.28 -10.82
C ILE A 157 -3.99 -0.27 -12.22
N ARG A 158 -4.14 -1.36 -12.99
CA ARG A 158 -3.67 -1.43 -14.38
C ARG A 158 -4.37 -0.39 -15.26
N MET A 159 -5.70 -0.29 -15.17
CA MET A 159 -6.46 0.71 -15.92
C MET A 159 -6.03 2.14 -15.57
N ILE A 160 -5.81 2.44 -14.28
CA ILE A 160 -5.32 3.76 -13.85
C ILE A 160 -3.90 4.02 -14.39
N ALA A 161 -3.04 3.01 -14.41
CA ALA A 161 -1.69 3.12 -14.96
C ALA A 161 -1.70 3.38 -16.48
N GLU A 162 -2.62 2.75 -17.22
CA GLU A 162 -2.83 3.00 -18.65
C GLU A 162 -3.30 4.44 -18.90
N LEU A 163 -4.31 4.92 -18.17
CA LEU A 163 -4.77 6.31 -18.26
C LEU A 163 -3.65 7.31 -17.96
N TYR A 164 -2.84 7.04 -16.94
CA TYR A 164 -1.69 7.88 -16.60
C TYR A 164 -0.62 7.90 -17.71
N ALA A 165 -0.34 6.75 -18.31
CA ALA A 165 0.63 6.64 -19.39
C ALA A 165 0.18 7.37 -20.66
N ASP A 166 -1.11 7.36 -20.96
CA ASP A 166 -1.69 8.10 -22.10
C ASP A 166 -1.57 9.62 -21.90
N GLU A 167 -1.92 10.13 -20.70
CA GLU A 167 -1.80 11.55 -20.35
C GLU A 167 -0.33 12.04 -20.32
N SER A 168 0.61 11.17 -19.95
CA SER A 168 2.04 11.52 -19.90
C SER A 168 2.71 11.61 -21.29
N ARG A 169 2.01 11.20 -22.35
CA ARG A 169 2.49 11.23 -23.74
C ARG A 169 2.02 12.46 -24.51
N GLU A 170 1.05 13.21 -23.97
CA GLU A 170 0.56 14.49 -24.53
C GLU A 170 1.38 15.69 -24.02
#